data_AF-A0A520K3P4-F1
#
_entry.id   AF-A0A520K3P4-F1
#
_cell.length_a   1.000
_cell.length_b   1.000
_cell.length_c   1.000
_cell.angle_alpha   90.00
_cell.angle_beta   90.00
_cell.angle_gamma   90.00
#
_symmetry.space_group_name_H-M   'P 1'
#
loop_
_entity.id
_entity.type
_entity.pdbx_description
1 polymer ?
#
loop_
_entity_poly.entity_id
_entity_poly.type
_entity_poly.pdbx_seq_one_letter_code
_entity_poly.pdbx_strand_id
1 'polypeptide(L)'
;MVNSDITNHEKALLIAKAYLIEAHSDFEAVDTLIEHGKYNLAVYHAQQAVEKLLKACLAAKGKVGIYKHEVYPFFKEIFENEISARDFKILDSSIIKLEEEWALSRYPNWDVEPIWIPSERYKKEDAEDRREKMKAVFHILTDFLGKRYKLL
;
A
#
# COMPACT_ATOMS: atom_id res chain seq x y z
N MET A 1 32.32 11.63 18.62
CA MET A 1 31.54 12.33 17.57
C MET A 1 31.54 11.41 16.37
N VAL A 2 30.43 10.71 16.11
CA VAL A 2 30.33 9.84 14.94
C VAL A 2 29.91 10.71 13.76
N ASN A 3 30.82 10.89 12.80
CA ASN A 3 30.50 11.44 11.49
C ASN A 3 29.46 10.53 10.83
N SER A 4 28.25 11.03 10.62
CA SER A 4 27.31 10.39 9.71
C SER A 4 26.72 11.45 8.79
N ASP A 5 27.52 11.93 7.84
CA ASP A 5 27.00 12.65 6.69
C ASP A 5 26.34 11.63 5.75
N ILE A 6 25.19 11.10 6.17
CA ILE A 6 24.31 10.33 5.32
C ILE A 6 23.82 11.29 4.23
N THR A 7 24.13 10.99 2.98
CA THR A 7 23.64 11.79 1.86
C THR A 7 22.11 11.76 1.80
N ASN A 8 21.49 12.79 1.22
CA ASN A 8 20.04 12.81 1.02
C ASN A 8 19.52 11.57 0.28
N HIS A 9 20.33 11.00 -0.62
CA HIS A 9 20.00 9.78 -1.34
C HIS A 9 19.99 8.54 -0.44
N GLU A 10 21.05 8.34 0.36
CA GLU A 10 21.13 7.23 1.31
C GLU A 10 20.00 7.31 2.35
N LYS A 11 19.69 8.51 2.84
CA LYS A 11 18.56 8.73 3.75
C LYS A 11 17.23 8.33 3.10
N ALA A 12 17.03 8.65 1.83
CA ALA A 12 15.82 8.28 1.10
C ALA A 12 15.69 6.76 0.93
N LEU A 13 16.78 6.03 0.69
CA LEU A 13 16.79 4.56 0.65
C LEU A 13 16.49 3.94 2.02
N LEU A 14 17.00 4.53 3.11
CA LEU A 14 16.65 4.08 4.47
C LEU A 14 15.14 4.27 4.75
N ILE A 15 14.56 5.39 4.32
CA ILE A 15 13.12 5.65 4.41
C ILE A 15 12.33 4.64 3.57
N ALA A 16 12.80 4.34 2.35
CA ALA A 16 12.18 3.33 1.49
C ALA A 16 12.15 1.95 2.18
N LYS A 17 13.26 1.55 2.79
CA LYS A 17 13.36 0.30 3.55
C LYS A 17 12.41 0.30 4.75
N ALA A 18 12.31 1.40 5.49
CA ALA A 18 11.38 1.52 6.61
C ALA A 18 9.92 1.34 6.17
N TYR A 19 9.51 1.98 5.08
CA TYR A 19 8.17 1.79 4.53
C TYR A 19 7.92 0.36 4.05
N LEU A 20 8.92 -0.28 3.43
CA LEU A 20 8.80 -1.67 2.97
C LEU A 20 8.60 -2.65 4.14
N ILE A 21 9.32 -2.45 5.25
CA ILE A 21 9.14 -3.25 6.48
C ILE A 21 7.70 -3.11 7.00
N GLU A 22 7.22 -1.88 7.12
CA GLU A 22 5.85 -1.60 7.59
C GLU A 22 4.78 -2.14 6.63
N ALA A 23 5.03 -2.08 5.31
CA ALA A 23 4.16 -2.64 4.30
C ALA A 23 4.04 -4.17 4.45
N HIS A 24 5.15 -4.87 4.71
CA HIS A 24 5.14 -6.31 4.99
C HIS A 24 4.38 -6.65 6.28
N SER A 25 4.54 -5.85 7.33
CA SER A 25 3.80 -6.07 8.58
C SER A 25 2.28 -6.00 8.36
N ASP A 26 1.80 -5.07 7.54
CA ASP A 26 0.37 -5.00 7.20
C ASP A 26 -0.06 -6.16 6.30
N PHE A 27 0.76 -6.53 5.31
CA PHE A 27 0.49 -7.64 4.41
C PHE A 27 0.28 -8.96 5.16
N GLU A 28 1.15 -9.26 6.13
CA GLU A 28 1.09 -10.49 6.94
C GLU A 28 -0.14 -10.53 7.86
N ALA A 29 -0.63 -9.37 8.30
CA ALA A 29 -1.80 -9.28 9.17
C ALA A 29 -3.12 -9.67 8.46
N VAL A 30 -3.23 -9.45 7.14
CA VAL A 30 -4.49 -9.58 6.39
C VAL A 30 -5.10 -10.98 6.51
N ASP A 31 -4.32 -12.04 6.32
CA ASP A 31 -4.86 -13.41 6.36
C ASP A 31 -5.37 -13.77 7.77
N THR A 32 -4.65 -13.37 8.83
CA THR A 32 -5.10 -13.58 10.22
C THR A 32 -6.41 -12.83 10.49
N LEU A 33 -6.55 -11.60 10.00
CA LEU A 33 -7.77 -10.80 10.19
C LEU A 33 -8.98 -11.42 9.48
N ILE A 34 -8.78 -11.98 8.29
CA ILE A 34 -9.83 -12.71 7.56
C ILE A 34 -10.26 -13.96 8.35
N GLU A 35 -9.29 -14.74 8.84
CA GLU A 35 -9.56 -15.96 9.63
C GLU A 35 -10.39 -15.67 10.90
N HIS A 36 -10.18 -14.51 11.52
CA HIS A 36 -10.89 -14.08 12.73
C HIS A 36 -12.15 -13.26 12.46
N GLY A 37 -12.62 -13.20 11.21
CA GLY A 37 -13.85 -12.50 10.83
C GLY A 37 -13.76 -10.98 10.97
N LYS A 38 -12.56 -10.40 10.99
CA LYS A 38 -12.31 -8.95 11.08
C LYS A 38 -12.14 -8.35 9.69
N TYR A 39 -13.19 -8.46 8.87
CA TYR A 39 -13.11 -8.16 7.44
C TYR A 39 -12.79 -6.70 7.12
N ASN A 40 -13.40 -5.75 7.81
CA ASN A 40 -13.10 -4.33 7.61
C ASN A 40 -11.63 -4.00 7.97
N LEU A 41 -11.09 -4.64 9.01
CA LEU A 41 -9.69 -4.50 9.38
C LEU A 41 -8.77 -5.16 8.36
N ALA A 42 -9.13 -6.34 7.83
CA ALA A 42 -8.38 -6.98 6.75
C ALA A 42 -8.30 -6.06 5.51
N VAL A 43 -9.42 -5.42 5.14
CA VAL A 43 -9.46 -4.44 4.05
C VAL A 43 -8.59 -3.22 4.36
N TYR A 44 -8.65 -2.69 5.58
CA TYR A 44 -7.81 -1.58 6.01
C TYR A 44 -6.31 -1.92 5.90
N HIS A 45 -5.89 -3.06 6.42
CA HIS A 45 -4.48 -3.48 6.35
C HIS A 45 -4.05 -3.79 4.91
N ALA A 46 -4.93 -4.32 4.06
CA ALA A 46 -4.63 -4.48 2.64
C ALA A 46 -4.37 -3.13 1.95
N GLN A 47 -5.14 -2.10 2.28
CA GLN A 47 -4.92 -0.73 1.80
C GLN A 47 -3.61 -0.15 2.34
N GLN A 48 -3.34 -0.26 3.64
CA GLN A 48 -2.11 0.25 4.27
C GLN A 48 -0.84 -0.41 3.72
N ALA A 49 -0.88 -1.74 3.52
CA ALA A 49 0.21 -2.49 2.93
C ALA A 49 0.58 -1.91 1.55
N VAL A 50 -0.41 -1.67 0.70
CA VAL A 50 -0.21 -1.08 -0.63
C VAL A 50 0.24 0.38 -0.55
N GLU A 51 -0.39 1.21 0.29
CA GLU A 51 -0.01 2.63 0.46
C GLU A 51 1.46 2.76 0.87
N LYS A 52 1.89 1.99 1.87
CA LYS A 52 3.28 1.99 2.36
C LYS A 52 4.25 1.44 1.31
N LEU A 53 3.86 0.42 0.55
CA LEU A 53 4.68 -0.09 -0.54
C LEU A 53 4.88 0.94 -1.66
N LEU A 54 3.84 1.69 -2.03
CA LEU A 54 3.96 2.80 -2.98
C LEU A 54 4.88 3.91 -2.45
N LYS A 55 4.75 4.24 -1.17
CA LYS A 55 5.65 5.19 -0.48
C LYS A 55 7.10 4.69 -0.45
N ALA A 56 7.34 3.38 -0.32
CA ALA A 56 8.67 2.79 -0.43
C ALA A 56 9.27 3.02 -1.83
N CYS A 57 8.51 2.76 -2.90
CA CYS A 57 8.94 3.05 -4.27
C CYS A 57 9.28 4.54 -4.47
N LEU A 58 8.40 5.44 -4.03
CA LEU A 58 8.60 6.88 -4.14
C LEU A 58 9.85 7.33 -3.37
N ALA A 59 10.03 6.85 -2.14
CA ALA A 59 11.22 7.14 -1.34
C ALA A 59 12.50 6.60 -2.01
N ALA A 60 12.46 5.42 -2.63
CA ALA A 60 13.61 4.87 -3.36
C ALA A 60 14.02 5.75 -4.57
N LYS A 61 13.06 6.48 -5.14
CA LYS A 61 13.28 7.52 -6.18
C LYS A 61 13.71 8.88 -5.60
N GLY A 62 13.91 8.98 -4.29
CA GLY A 62 14.23 10.24 -3.60
C GLY A 62 13.03 11.14 -3.30
N LYS A 63 11.80 10.67 -3.53
CA LYS A 63 10.56 11.41 -3.24
C LYS A 63 10.07 11.04 -1.84
N VAL A 64 10.48 11.82 -0.85
CA VAL A 64 10.11 11.64 0.57
C VAL A 64 9.11 12.72 1.02
N GLY A 65 8.42 12.48 2.14
CA GLY A 65 7.50 13.48 2.74
C GLY A 65 6.10 13.52 2.11
N ILE A 66 5.65 12.43 1.49
CA ILE A 66 4.29 12.32 0.96
C ILE A 66 3.37 11.81 2.08
N TYR A 67 2.61 12.75 2.69
CA TYR A 67 1.71 12.46 3.82
C TYR A 67 0.25 12.21 3.42
N LYS A 68 -0.03 12.12 2.12
CA LYS A 68 -1.37 11.78 1.60
C LYS A 68 -1.62 10.27 1.69
N HIS A 69 -2.90 9.89 1.73
CA HIS A 69 -3.37 8.49 1.65
C HIS A 69 -3.64 8.05 0.21
N GLU A 70 -4.08 8.98 -0.63
CA GLU A 70 -4.12 8.81 -2.09
C GLU A 70 -2.72 9.11 -2.65
N VAL A 71 -1.99 8.03 -2.94
CA VAL A 71 -0.58 8.07 -3.33
C VAL A 71 -0.40 7.67 -4.79
N TYR A 72 -1.36 6.93 -5.35
CA TYR A 72 -1.26 6.33 -6.65
C TYR A 72 -1.08 7.32 -7.81
N PRO A 73 -1.75 8.49 -7.85
CA PRO A 73 -1.51 9.47 -8.91
C PRO A 73 -0.04 9.92 -9.00
N PHE A 74 0.60 10.16 -7.84
CA PHE A 74 2.02 10.53 -7.77
C PHE A 74 2.93 9.37 -8.19
N PHE A 75 2.60 8.15 -7.76
CA PHE A 75 3.32 6.95 -8.18
C PHE A 75 3.26 6.78 -9.69
N LYS A 76 2.06 6.91 -10.28
CA LYS A 76 1.82 6.74 -11.72
C LYS A 76 2.65 7.71 -12.54
N GLU A 77 2.61 9.01 -12.21
CA GLU A 77 3.39 10.06 -12.88
C GLU A 77 4.89 9.72 -12.95
N ILE A 78 5.43 9.08 -11.92
CA ILE A 78 6.87 8.81 -11.80
C ILE A 78 7.27 7.48 -12.47
N PHE A 79 6.43 6.45 -12.39
CA PHE A 79 6.82 5.08 -12.70
C PHE A 79 6.12 4.45 -13.91
N GLU A 80 5.14 5.11 -14.54
CA GLU A 80 4.40 4.55 -15.68
C GLU A 80 5.30 4.10 -16.84
N ASN A 81 6.45 4.76 -17.04
CA ASN A 81 7.42 4.44 -18.09
C ASN A 81 8.55 3.51 -17.61
N GLU A 82 8.60 3.16 -16.32
CA GLU A 82 9.61 2.26 -15.74
C GLU A 82 9.09 0.84 -15.49
N ILE A 83 7.76 0.67 -15.47
CA ILE A 83 7.08 -0.61 -15.25
C ILE A 83 6.45 -1.03 -16.57
N SER A 84 6.42 -2.35 -16.84
CA SER A 84 5.85 -2.86 -18.08
C SER A 84 4.37 -2.46 -18.21
N ALA A 85 3.90 -2.15 -19.42
CA ALA A 85 2.51 -1.76 -19.65
C ALA A 85 1.50 -2.82 -19.15
N ARG A 86 1.89 -4.10 -19.21
CA ARG A 86 1.09 -5.22 -18.67
C ARG A 86 0.96 -5.11 -17.16
N ASP A 87 2.08 -4.98 -16.45
CA ASP A 87 2.09 -4.91 -14.99
C ASP A 87 1.40 -3.64 -14.52
N PHE A 88 1.63 -2.52 -15.22
CA PHE A 88 1.01 -1.25 -14.90
C PHE A 88 -0.52 -1.31 -14.99
N LYS A 89 -1.08 -2.03 -15.97
CA LYS A 89 -2.54 -2.27 -16.05
C LYS A 89 -3.08 -3.05 -14.84
N ILE A 90 -2.31 -4.01 -14.32
CA ILE A 90 -2.67 -4.76 -13.11
C ILE A 90 -2.64 -3.83 -11.90
N LEU A 91 -1.58 -3.01 -11.77
CA LEU A 91 -1.45 -2.02 -10.70
C LEU A 91 -2.63 -1.03 -10.72
N ASP A 92 -2.96 -0.45 -11.88
CA ASP A 92 -4.05 0.51 -12.05
C ASP A 92 -5.40 -0.05 -11.60
N SER A 93 -5.75 -1.26 -12.08
CA SER A 93 -7.00 -1.91 -11.71
C SER A 93 -7.06 -2.38 -10.24
N SER A 94 -5.92 -2.63 -9.61
CA SER A 94 -5.83 -3.14 -8.23
C SER A 94 -5.78 -2.03 -7.19
N ILE A 95 -4.96 -1.00 -7.43
CA ILE A 95 -4.69 0.07 -6.46
C ILE A 95 -5.88 1.02 -6.34
N ILE A 96 -6.53 1.38 -7.45
CA ILE A 96 -7.68 2.31 -7.43
C ILE A 96 -8.78 1.80 -6.48
N LYS A 97 -9.05 0.49 -6.48
CA LYS A 97 -10.05 -0.10 -5.58
C LYS A 97 -9.64 -0.14 -4.11
N LEU A 98 -8.35 -0.05 -3.82
CA LEU A 98 -7.84 -0.04 -2.46
C LEU A 98 -7.74 1.38 -1.90
N GLU A 99 -7.49 2.41 -2.73
CA GLU A 99 -7.28 3.77 -2.22
C GLU A 99 -8.46 4.25 -1.37
N GLU A 100 -9.70 4.13 -1.84
CA GLU A 100 -10.90 4.59 -1.13
C GLU A 100 -11.07 3.95 0.27
N GLU A 101 -10.48 2.77 0.47
CA GLU A 101 -10.59 2.00 1.70
C GLU A 101 -9.84 2.63 2.87
N TRP A 102 -9.00 3.66 2.65
CA TRP A 102 -8.28 4.36 3.72
C TRP A 102 -9.25 4.95 4.75
N ALA A 103 -10.45 5.39 4.34
CA ALA A 103 -11.47 5.93 5.25
C ALA A 103 -12.63 4.96 5.48
N LEU A 104 -13.17 4.38 4.40
CA LEU A 104 -14.42 3.60 4.41
C LEU A 104 -14.36 2.34 5.29
N SER A 105 -13.19 1.74 5.43
CA SER A 105 -12.98 0.54 6.23
C SER A 105 -12.87 0.80 7.73
N ARG A 106 -12.72 2.06 8.14
CA ARG A 106 -12.41 2.46 9.52
C ARG A 106 -13.51 3.26 10.20
N TYR A 107 -14.06 4.24 9.51
CA TYR A 107 -14.97 5.21 10.12
C TYR A 107 -16.42 4.91 9.73
N PRO A 108 -17.36 4.98 10.69
CA PRO A 108 -18.76 5.04 10.34
C PRO A 108 -19.05 6.23 9.43
N ASN A 109 -19.94 6.05 8.46
CA ASN A 109 -20.44 7.14 7.62
C ASN A 109 -21.92 7.38 7.95
N TRP A 110 -22.20 8.53 8.56
CA TRP A 110 -23.55 8.98 8.96
C TRP A 110 -24.25 9.82 7.87
N ASP A 111 -23.57 10.11 6.76
CA ASP A 111 -24.15 10.84 5.62
C ASP A 111 -24.95 9.90 4.68
N VAL A 112 -24.99 8.59 4.99
CA VAL A 112 -25.74 7.56 4.27
C VAL A 112 -26.74 6.84 5.18
N GLU A 113 -27.87 6.42 4.61
CA GLU A 113 -28.92 5.67 5.34
C GLU A 113 -29.12 4.27 4.71
N PRO A 114 -29.04 3.16 5.48
CA PRO A 114 -28.68 3.13 6.90
C PRO A 114 -27.22 3.49 7.13
N ILE A 115 -26.91 4.02 8.32
CA ILE A 115 -25.54 4.36 8.74
C ILE A 115 -24.58 3.24 8.33
N TRP A 116 -23.48 3.62 7.68
CA TRP A 116 -22.43 2.69 7.33
C TRP A 116 -21.61 2.37 8.58
N ILE A 117 -21.63 1.12 9.02
CA ILE A 117 -20.79 0.62 10.11
C ILE A 117 -19.83 -0.39 9.50
N PRO A 118 -18.54 -0.05 9.30
CA PRO A 118 -17.62 -0.88 8.52
C PRO A 118 -17.55 -2.33 9.02
N SER A 119 -17.46 -2.53 10.33
CA SER A 119 -17.38 -3.86 10.95
C SER A 119 -18.61 -4.74 10.75
N GLU A 120 -19.75 -4.17 10.36
CA GLU A 120 -20.99 -4.89 10.06
C GLU A 120 -21.25 -5.05 8.56
N ARG A 121 -20.65 -4.18 7.74
CA ARG A 121 -20.94 -4.08 6.30
C ARG A 121 -19.94 -4.83 5.42
N TYR A 122 -18.65 -4.83 5.77
CA TYR A 122 -17.67 -5.62 5.04
C TYR A 122 -17.87 -7.09 5.29
N LYS A 123 -17.83 -7.87 4.21
CA LYS A 123 -17.95 -9.33 4.27
C LYS A 123 -16.62 -9.99 3.96
N LYS A 124 -16.59 -11.31 4.12
CA LYS A 124 -15.41 -12.13 3.81
C LYS A 124 -14.98 -11.93 2.36
N GLU A 125 -15.94 -11.90 1.43
CA GLU A 125 -15.68 -11.74 0.00
C GLU A 125 -15.03 -10.40 -0.31
N ASP A 126 -15.39 -9.34 0.43
CA ASP A 126 -14.74 -8.03 0.27
C ASP A 126 -13.27 -8.09 0.71
N ALA A 127 -13.00 -8.69 1.87
CA ALA A 127 -11.64 -8.83 2.38
C ALA A 127 -10.77 -9.71 1.48
N GLU A 128 -11.32 -10.81 0.98
CA GLU A 128 -10.62 -11.69 0.03
C GLU A 128 -10.34 -10.97 -1.30
N ASP A 129 -11.30 -10.23 -1.85
CA ASP A 129 -11.11 -9.45 -3.08
C ASP A 129 -10.00 -8.39 -2.95
N ARG A 130 -9.90 -7.75 -1.78
CA ARG A 130 -8.87 -6.74 -1.46
C ARG A 130 -7.53 -7.38 -1.18
N ARG A 131 -7.51 -8.55 -0.54
CA ARG A 131 -6.30 -9.37 -0.36
C ARG A 131 -5.68 -9.76 -1.69
N GLU A 132 -6.46 -10.24 -2.65
CA GLU A 132 -5.92 -10.67 -3.95
C GLU A 132 -5.32 -9.48 -4.74
N LYS A 133 -5.92 -8.30 -4.65
CA LYS A 133 -5.35 -7.06 -5.22
C LYS A 133 -4.06 -6.66 -4.53
N MET A 134 -4.05 -6.68 -3.20
CA MET A 134 -2.84 -6.44 -2.42
C MET A 134 -1.72 -7.39 -2.83
N LYS A 135 -2.00 -8.70 -2.93
CA LYS A 135 -1.02 -9.73 -3.37
C LYS A 135 -0.47 -9.45 -4.76
N ALA A 136 -1.32 -9.08 -5.72
CA ALA A 136 -0.89 -8.73 -7.07
C ALA A 136 0.04 -7.51 -7.08
N VAL A 137 -0.32 -6.45 -6.34
CA VAL A 137 0.51 -5.24 -6.21
C VAL A 137 1.83 -5.55 -5.53
N PHE A 138 1.82 -6.31 -4.42
CA PHE A 138 3.03 -6.71 -3.71
C PHE A 138 3.97 -7.48 -4.60
N HIS A 139 3.47 -8.47 -5.33
CA HIS A 139 4.30 -9.27 -6.23
C HIS A 139 5.04 -8.39 -7.25
N ILE A 140 4.31 -7.48 -7.92
CA ILE A 140 4.90 -6.60 -8.95
C ILE A 140 5.92 -5.63 -8.35
N LEU A 141 5.56 -4.95 -7.26
CA LEU A 141 6.36 -3.84 -6.73
C LEU A 141 7.55 -4.30 -5.88
N THR A 142 7.45 -5.43 -5.19
CA THR A 142 8.62 -6.03 -4.51
C THR A 142 9.66 -6.48 -5.54
N ASP A 143 9.25 -7.18 -6.60
CA ASP A 143 10.14 -7.52 -7.72
C ASP A 143 10.81 -6.29 -8.33
N PHE A 144 10.05 -5.22 -8.56
CA PHE A 144 10.57 -3.96 -9.08
C PHE A 144 11.60 -3.33 -8.13
N LEU A 145 11.29 -3.23 -6.84
CA LEU A 145 12.19 -2.69 -5.82
C LEU A 145 13.48 -3.51 -5.68
N GLY A 146 13.39 -4.84 -5.68
CA GLY A 146 14.53 -5.74 -5.62
C GLY A 146 15.47 -5.56 -6.82
N LYS A 147 14.92 -5.60 -8.05
CA LYS A 147 15.71 -5.49 -9.29
C LYS A 147 16.33 -4.10 -9.47
N ARG A 148 15.59 -3.03 -9.15
CA ARG A 148 15.99 -1.66 -9.47
C ARG A 148 16.78 -0.97 -8.36
N TYR A 149 16.45 -1.26 -7.10
CA TYR A 149 16.97 -0.54 -5.93
C TYR A 149 17.67 -1.44 -4.91
N LYS A 150 17.68 -2.77 -5.09
CA LYS A 150 18.33 -3.74 -4.19
C LYS A 150 17.84 -3.64 -2.73
N LEU A 151 16.53 -3.40 -2.56
CA LEU A 151 15.89 -3.23 -1.26
C LEU A 151 15.34 -4.53 -0.64
N LEU A 152 15.52 -5.67 -1.32
CA LEU A 152 15.14 -7.02 -0.91
C LEU A 152 16.34 -7.95 -0.93
#